data_AF-A0A951QIA7-F1
#
_entry.id   AF-A0A951QIA7-F1
#
_cell.length_a   1.000
_cell.length_b   1.000
_cell.length_c   1.000
_cell.angle_alpha   90.00
_cell.angle_beta   90.00
_cell.angle_gamma   90.00
#
_symmetry.space_group_name_H-M   'P 1'
#
loop_
_entity.id
_entity.type
_entity.pdbx_description
1 polymer ?
#
loop_
_entity_poly.entity_id
_entity_poly.type
_entity_poly.pdbx_seq_one_letter_code
_entity_poly.pdbx_strand_id
1 'polypeptide(L)'
;MKAKQLELALWDELQRAQQSPEFLDVESMLDAVEATVAHLPESEQLRFAGEALLQVAELCVARSALWMTEWEESSRDPIVERGFFAEVVRQTMAVDLSELMEPISPRRQRVKSTQKPEGSIAAPVGKAAVLAMVEQLEASAADEAEEKSGSVGDRP
;
A
#
# COMPACT_ATOMS: atom_id res chain seq x y z
N MET A 1 8.05 -37.36 28.83
CA MET A 1 8.02 -36.17 29.71
C MET A 1 8.39 -34.89 28.96
N LYS A 2 9.39 -34.89 28.06
CA LYS A 2 9.85 -33.69 27.34
C LYS A 2 8.77 -32.94 26.54
N ALA A 3 7.92 -33.64 25.79
CA ALA A 3 6.86 -33.01 24.97
C ALA A 3 5.85 -32.19 25.79
N LYS A 4 5.34 -32.75 26.90
CA LYS A 4 4.42 -32.04 27.81
C LYS A 4 5.03 -30.80 28.44
N GLN A 5 6.34 -30.80 28.66
CA GLN A 5 7.04 -29.65 29.24
C GLN A 5 7.21 -28.53 28.21
N LEU A 6 7.46 -28.87 26.94
CA LEU A 6 7.51 -27.90 25.84
C LEU A 6 6.12 -27.28 25.60
N GLU A 7 5.07 -28.11 25.63
CA GLU A 7 3.69 -27.65 25.54
C GLU A 7 3.33 -26.65 26.64
N LEU A 8 3.62 -26.97 27.90
CA LEU A 8 3.38 -26.05 29.02
C LEU A 8 4.17 -24.74 28.87
N ALA A 9 5.45 -24.85 28.49
CA ALA A 9 6.29 -23.67 28.30
C ALA A 9 5.76 -22.75 27.20
N LEU A 10 5.27 -23.32 26.09
CA LEU A 10 4.66 -22.57 25.00
C LEU A 10 3.39 -21.86 25.45
N TRP A 11 2.50 -22.53 26.17
CA TRP A 11 1.26 -21.90 26.66
C TRP A 11 1.55 -20.78 27.67
N ASP A 12 2.51 -20.99 28.58
CA ASP A 12 2.96 -19.95 29.51
C ASP A 12 3.57 -18.75 28.78
N GLU A 13 4.27 -18.98 27.67
CA GLU A 13 4.82 -17.91 26.84
C GLU A 13 3.74 -17.14 26.09
N LEU A 14 2.80 -17.83 25.46
CA LEU A 14 1.64 -17.21 24.80
C LEU A 14 0.81 -16.38 25.80
N GLN A 15 0.58 -16.89 27.00
CA GLN A 15 -0.16 -16.17 28.03
C GLN A 15 0.59 -14.94 28.55
N ARG A 16 1.92 -15.02 28.68
CA ARG A 16 2.73 -13.83 29.01
C ARG A 16 2.70 -12.80 27.88
N ALA A 17 2.79 -13.26 26.63
CA ALA A 17 2.75 -12.38 25.48
C ALA A 17 1.40 -11.65 25.34
N GLN A 18 0.28 -12.28 25.73
CA GLN A 18 -1.03 -11.59 25.83
C GLN A 18 -1.05 -10.39 26.79
N GLN A 19 -0.20 -10.38 27.83
CA GLN A 19 -0.13 -9.26 28.77
C GLN A 19 0.67 -8.08 28.21
N SER A 20 1.54 -8.32 27.24
CA SER A 20 2.41 -7.30 26.63
C SER A 20 2.60 -7.60 25.14
N PRO A 21 1.54 -7.46 24.32
CA PRO A 21 1.56 -7.79 22.89
C PRO A 21 2.54 -6.92 22.08
N GLU A 22 2.90 -5.73 22.55
CA GLU A 22 3.85 -4.80 21.92
C GLU A 22 5.26 -5.38 21.76
N PHE A 23 5.66 -6.27 22.65
CA PHE A 23 6.98 -6.91 22.64
C PHE A 23 6.97 -8.30 22.00
N LEU A 24 5.85 -8.71 21.40
CA LEU A 24 5.76 -10.00 20.74
C LEU A 24 6.79 -10.09 19.61
N ASP A 25 7.67 -11.09 19.70
CA ASP A 25 8.42 -11.61 18.57
C ASP A 25 7.64 -12.77 17.93
N VAL A 26 7.05 -12.50 16.76
CA VAL A 26 6.20 -13.49 16.07
C VAL A 26 7.04 -14.63 15.50
N GLU A 27 8.26 -14.35 15.04
CA GLU A 27 9.13 -15.35 14.43
C GLU A 27 9.56 -16.36 15.49
N SER A 28 10.10 -15.87 16.62
CA SER A 28 10.47 -16.73 17.74
C SER A 28 9.29 -17.54 18.29
N MET A 29 8.09 -16.96 18.31
CA MET A 29 6.89 -17.66 18.79
C MET A 29 6.48 -18.80 17.83
N LEU A 30 6.52 -18.56 16.51
CA LEU A 30 6.23 -19.59 15.52
C LEU A 30 7.26 -20.71 15.55
N ASP A 31 8.54 -20.40 15.73
CA ASP A 31 9.59 -21.39 15.91
C ASP A 31 9.34 -22.27 17.15
N ALA A 32 8.90 -21.65 18.26
CA ALA A 32 8.54 -22.38 19.48
C ALA A 32 7.32 -23.30 19.28
N VAL A 33 6.32 -22.85 18.51
CA VAL A 33 5.18 -23.68 18.10
C VAL A 33 5.65 -24.87 17.29
N GLU A 34 6.45 -24.66 16.24
CA GLU A 34 6.94 -25.73 15.36
C GLU A 34 7.79 -26.74 16.14
N ALA A 35 8.70 -26.25 16.99
CA ALA A 35 9.52 -27.10 17.85
C ALA A 35 8.66 -27.97 18.79
N THR A 36 7.58 -27.41 19.34
CA THR A 36 6.67 -28.14 20.23
C THR A 36 5.87 -29.18 19.48
N VAL A 37 5.30 -28.81 18.32
CA VAL A 37 4.52 -29.71 17.44
C VAL A 37 5.37 -30.90 16.99
N ALA A 38 6.64 -30.70 16.64
CA ALA A 38 7.54 -31.77 16.22
C ALA A 38 7.74 -32.88 17.28
N HIS A 39 7.46 -32.59 18.56
CA HIS A 39 7.59 -33.54 19.67
C HIS A 39 6.28 -34.25 20.04
N LEU A 40 5.16 -33.89 19.40
CA LEU A 40 3.84 -34.47 19.63
C LEU A 40 3.56 -35.65 18.70
N PRO A 41 2.71 -36.60 19.11
CA PRO A 41 2.25 -37.67 18.22
C PRO A 41 1.48 -37.08 17.03
N GLU A 42 1.63 -37.68 15.85
CA GLU A 42 1.06 -37.20 14.58
C GLU A 42 -0.45 -36.92 14.66
N SER A 43 -1.19 -37.74 15.42
CA SER A 43 -2.63 -37.58 15.66
C SER A 43 -3.01 -36.29 16.39
N GLU A 44 -2.08 -35.67 17.12
CA GLU A 44 -2.30 -34.45 17.90
C GLU A 44 -1.64 -33.21 17.29
N GLN A 45 -0.65 -33.38 16.40
CA GLN A 45 0.11 -32.28 15.81
C GLN A 45 -0.78 -31.22 15.15
N LEU A 46 -1.71 -31.66 14.29
CA LEU A 46 -2.62 -30.75 13.57
C LEU A 46 -3.54 -29.98 14.51
N ARG A 47 -4.11 -30.68 15.50
CA ARG A 47 -4.98 -30.06 16.50
C ARG A 47 -4.22 -29.01 17.31
N PHE A 48 -3.05 -29.39 17.82
CA PHE A 48 -2.22 -28.53 18.65
C PHE A 48 -1.69 -27.32 17.87
N ALA A 49 -1.16 -27.54 16.67
CA ALA A 49 -0.68 -26.47 15.80
C ALA A 49 -1.81 -25.49 15.47
N GLY A 50 -3.02 -25.99 15.17
CA GLY A 50 -4.18 -25.13 14.92
C GLY A 50 -4.54 -24.26 16.11
N GLU A 51 -4.56 -24.83 17.32
CA GLU A 51 -4.86 -24.10 18.55
C GLU A 51 -3.78 -23.06 18.87
N ALA A 52 -2.50 -23.41 18.74
CA ALA A 52 -1.40 -22.52 18.98
C ALA A 52 -1.35 -21.37 17.95
N LEU A 53 -1.55 -21.67 16.66
CA LEU A 53 -1.57 -20.65 15.60
C LEU A 53 -2.77 -19.70 15.74
N LEU A 54 -3.91 -20.18 16.23
CA LEU A 54 -5.05 -19.32 16.55
C LEU A 54 -4.67 -18.30 17.63
N GLN A 55 -4.02 -18.75 18.70
CA GLN A 55 -3.55 -17.87 19.79
C GLN A 55 -2.51 -16.84 19.29
N VAL A 56 -1.57 -17.26 18.43
CA VAL A 56 -0.61 -16.34 17.80
C VAL A 56 -1.33 -15.30 16.94
N ALA A 57 -2.35 -15.70 16.17
CA ALA A 57 -3.12 -14.80 15.34
C ALA A 57 -3.91 -13.78 16.19
N GLU A 58 -4.56 -14.22 17.27
CA GLU A 58 -5.25 -13.34 18.23
C GLU A 58 -4.28 -12.31 18.82
N LEU A 59 -3.05 -12.72 19.11
CA LEU A 59 -2.03 -11.84 19.63
C LEU A 59 -1.54 -10.81 18.60
N CYS A 60 -1.38 -11.22 17.34
CA CYS A 60 -1.09 -10.31 16.24
C CYS A 60 -2.19 -9.25 16.07
N VAL A 61 -3.46 -9.64 16.21
CA VAL A 61 -4.59 -8.70 16.19
C VAL A 61 -4.46 -7.69 17.34
N ALA A 62 -4.25 -8.16 18.57
CA ALA A 62 -4.08 -7.29 19.73
C ALA A 62 -2.92 -6.29 19.56
N ARG A 63 -1.77 -6.77 19.07
CA ARG A 63 -0.59 -5.93 18.78
C ARG A 63 -0.89 -4.88 17.71
N SER A 64 -1.56 -5.28 16.63
CA SER A 64 -1.90 -4.36 15.54
C SER A 64 -2.84 -3.25 16.01
N ALA A 65 -3.82 -3.56 16.87
CA ALA A 65 -4.73 -2.57 17.42
C ALA A 65 -4.00 -1.53 18.29
N LEU A 66 -3.02 -1.97 19.08
CA LEU A 66 -2.17 -1.08 19.86
C LEU A 66 -1.38 -0.13 18.93
N TRP A 67 -0.66 -0.68 17.95
CA TRP A 67 0.14 0.12 17.03
C TRP A 67 -0.71 1.08 16.19
N MET A 68 -1.92 0.67 15.78
CA MET A 68 -2.84 1.57 15.10
C MET A 68 -3.27 2.73 15.98
N THR A 69 -3.51 2.47 17.28
CA THR A 69 -3.86 3.52 18.24
C THR A 69 -2.69 4.48 18.45
N GLU A 70 -1.48 3.97 18.67
CA GLU A 70 -0.27 4.80 18.80
C GLU A 70 0.01 5.61 17.52
N TRP A 71 -0.19 5.01 16.36
CA TRP A 71 -0.07 5.70 15.08
C TRP A 71 -1.10 6.82 14.93
N GLU A 72 -2.36 6.58 15.30
CA GLU A 72 -3.41 7.59 15.24
C GLU A 72 -3.12 8.75 16.21
N GLU A 73 -2.68 8.45 17.43
CA GLU A 73 -2.33 9.45 18.44
C GLU A 73 -1.13 10.30 18.02
N SER A 74 -0.09 9.69 17.46
CA SER A 74 1.09 10.40 16.98
C SER A 74 0.85 11.20 15.70
N SER A 75 -0.12 10.79 14.88
CA SER A 75 -0.48 11.48 13.63
C SER A 75 -1.45 12.65 13.83
N ARG A 76 -2.00 12.85 15.03
CA ARG A 76 -2.85 14.01 15.33
C ARG A 76 -1.99 15.26 15.42
N ASP A 77 -2.42 16.32 14.71
CA ASP A 77 -1.81 17.65 14.86
C ASP A 77 -1.88 18.08 16.33
N PRO A 78 -0.81 18.69 16.87
CA PRO A 78 -0.84 19.20 18.24
C PRO A 78 -1.98 20.21 18.36
N ILE A 79 -2.91 19.96 19.29
CA ILE A 79 -4.00 20.87 19.59
C ILE A 79 -3.40 22.07 20.33
N VAL A 80 -3.08 23.11 19.58
CA VAL A 80 -2.56 24.37 20.11
C VAL A 80 -3.66 25.40 20.24
N GLU A 81 -3.61 26.21 21.30
CA GLU A 81 -4.55 27.33 21.47
C GLU A 81 -4.39 28.36 20.33
N ARG A 82 -5.48 29.07 20.02
CA ARG A 82 -5.44 30.15 19.02
C ARG A 82 -4.42 31.19 19.46
N GLY A 83 -3.37 31.37 18.66
CA GLY A 83 -2.29 32.32 18.94
C GLY A 83 -1.04 31.69 19.57
N PHE A 84 -0.98 30.37 19.79
CA PHE A 84 0.22 29.68 20.30
C PHE A 84 1.50 30.03 19.52
N PHE A 85 1.39 30.16 18.20
CA PHE A 85 2.50 30.54 17.34
C PHE A 85 2.63 32.05 17.07
N ALA A 86 1.83 32.91 17.73
CA ALA A 86 1.79 34.35 17.46
C ALA A 86 3.12 35.05 17.77
N GLU A 87 3.88 34.55 18.73
CA GLU A 87 5.20 35.10 19.09
C GLU A 87 6.37 34.44 18.31
N VAL A 88 6.14 33.26 17.72
CA VAL A 88 7.16 32.46 17.03
C VAL A 88 7.16 32.74 15.52
N VAL A 89 5.99 32.97 14.93
CA VAL A 89 5.87 33.30 13.51
C VAL A 89 6.21 34.77 13.35
N ARG A 90 7.48 35.06 13.09
CA ARG A 90 7.85 36.36 12.52
C ARG A 90 7.13 36.49 11.19
N GLN A 91 6.35 37.56 11.08
CA GLN A 91 5.70 38.02 9.86
C GLN A 91 6.66 37.80 8.68
N THR A 92 6.24 37.00 7.69
CA THR A 92 7.05 36.70 6.51
C THR A 92 7.46 38.01 5.84
N MET A 93 8.74 38.35 5.89
CA MET A 93 9.28 39.41 5.04
C MET A 93 9.56 38.82 3.67
N ALA A 94 8.92 39.36 2.65
CA ALA A 94 9.31 39.10 1.28
C ALA A 94 10.69 39.74 1.05
N VAL A 95 11.71 38.92 0.82
CA VAL A 95 13.04 39.38 0.41
C VAL A 95 13.08 39.35 -1.10
N ASP A 96 13.32 40.50 -1.72
CA ASP A 96 13.55 40.57 -3.16
C ASP A 96 14.97 40.08 -3.47
N LEU A 97 15.07 38.89 -4.06
CA LEU A 97 16.34 38.26 -4.42
C LEU A 97 16.80 38.62 -5.84
N SER A 98 16.10 39.53 -6.54
CA SER A 98 16.40 39.88 -7.93
C SER A 98 17.83 40.39 -8.10
N GLU A 99 18.39 41.09 -7.11
CA GLU A 99 19.77 41.58 -7.13
C GLU A 99 20.83 40.50 -6.86
N LEU A 100 20.43 39.36 -6.28
CA LEU A 100 21.31 38.22 -5.98
C LEU A 100 21.31 37.16 -7.09
N MET A 101 20.48 37.32 -8.12
CA MET A 101 20.41 36.39 -9.25
C MET A 101 21.37 36.82 -10.36
N GLU A 102 22.27 35.91 -10.74
CA GLU A 102 23.10 36.08 -11.93
C GLU A 102 22.20 36.05 -13.19
N PRO A 103 22.41 36.93 -14.19
CA PRO A 103 21.58 36.96 -15.38
C PRO A 103 21.61 35.61 -16.10
N ILE A 104 20.42 35.07 -16.39
CA ILE A 104 20.26 33.77 -17.04
C ILE A 104 20.90 33.83 -18.42
N SER A 105 22.02 33.13 -18.59
CA SER A 105 22.60 32.91 -19.91
C SER A 105 21.59 32.16 -20.80
N PRO A 106 21.42 32.55 -22.07
CA PRO A 106 20.44 31.92 -22.94
C PRO A 106 20.77 30.43 -23.06
N ARG A 107 19.88 29.58 -22.50
CA ARG A 107 20.01 28.13 -22.60
C ARG A 107 20.09 27.74 -24.07
N ARG A 108 21.20 27.13 -24.48
CA ARG A 108 21.31 26.52 -25.81
C ARG A 108 20.19 25.49 -25.93
N GLN A 109 19.30 25.72 -26.89
CA GLN A 109 18.15 24.87 -27.18
C GLN A 109 18.63 23.41 -27.31
N ARG A 110 18.11 22.54 -26.45
CA ARG A 110 18.41 21.12 -26.46
C ARG A 110 17.90 20.56 -27.79
N VAL A 111 18.82 20.17 -28.67
CA VAL A 111 18.49 19.48 -29.92
C VAL A 111 17.80 18.18 -29.52
N LYS A 112 16.54 18.00 -29.95
CA LYS A 112 15.79 16.75 -29.73
C LYS A 112 16.58 15.63 -30.39
N SER A 113 17.02 14.64 -29.61
CA SER A 113 17.58 13.43 -30.19
C SER A 113 16.48 12.67 -30.93
N THR A 114 16.72 12.37 -32.20
CA THR A 114 15.87 11.57 -33.08
C THR A 114 16.14 10.06 -32.92
N GLN A 115 16.80 9.65 -31.83
CA GLN A 115 17.20 8.26 -31.66
C GLN A 115 15.99 7.41 -31.25
N LYS A 116 15.65 6.47 -32.13
CA LYS A 116 14.65 5.42 -31.90
C LYS A 116 15.18 4.47 -30.82
N PRO A 117 14.45 4.21 -29.72
CA PRO A 117 14.87 3.23 -28.73
C PRO A 117 14.86 1.83 -29.36
N GLU A 118 16.02 1.19 -29.45
CA GLU A 118 16.14 -0.20 -29.89
C GLU A 118 15.41 -1.10 -28.90
N GLY A 119 14.41 -1.85 -29.38
CA GLY A 119 13.58 -2.75 -28.56
C GLY A 119 12.14 -2.28 -28.32
N SER A 120 11.75 -1.06 -28.74
CA SER A 120 10.36 -0.59 -28.63
C SER A 120 9.55 -0.90 -29.90
N ILE A 121 8.45 -1.64 -29.76
CA ILE A 121 7.40 -1.80 -30.79
C ILE A 121 6.59 -0.50 -30.93
N ALA A 122 6.48 0.28 -29.85
CA ALA A 122 5.78 1.55 -29.87
C ALA A 122 6.62 2.61 -30.62
N ALA A 123 6.04 3.14 -31.69
CA ALA A 123 6.56 4.29 -32.44
C ALA A 123 5.80 5.57 -32.03
N PRO A 124 6.44 6.75 -32.09
CA PRO A 124 5.74 8.00 -31.85
C PRO A 124 4.65 8.20 -32.92
N VAL A 125 3.39 8.27 -32.51
CA VAL A 125 2.25 8.57 -33.38
C VAL A 125 1.84 10.02 -33.19
N GLY A 126 1.59 10.73 -34.28
CA GLY A 126 1.14 12.12 -34.24
C GLY A 126 -0.28 12.23 -33.68
N LYS A 127 -0.52 13.24 -32.83
CA LYS A 127 -1.83 13.49 -32.19
C LYS A 127 -3.01 13.53 -33.20
N ALA A 128 -2.78 14.09 -34.39
CA ALA A 128 -3.80 14.14 -35.45
C ALA A 128 -4.24 12.75 -35.93
N ALA A 129 -3.32 11.79 -36.02
CA ALA A 129 -3.63 10.42 -36.42
C ALA A 129 -4.45 9.69 -35.34
N VAL A 130 -4.16 9.96 -34.07
CA VAL A 130 -4.93 9.41 -32.94
C VAL A 130 -6.36 9.96 -32.93
N LEU A 131 -6.52 11.27 -33.16
CA LEU A 131 -7.84 11.90 -33.20
C LEU A 131 -8.70 11.37 -34.36
N ALA A 132 -8.12 11.19 -35.55
CA ALA A 132 -8.83 10.61 -36.70
C ALA A 132 -9.28 9.17 -36.43
N MET A 133 -8.46 8.37 -35.73
CA MET A 133 -8.84 7.00 -35.34
C MET A 133 -10.02 7.00 -34.36
N VAL A 134 -10.04 7.92 -33.40
CA VAL A 134 -11.15 8.04 -32.43
C VAL A 134 -12.45 8.40 -33.16
N GLU A 135 -12.42 9.38 -34.05
CA GLU A 135 -13.59 9.80 -34.84
C GLU A 135 -14.12 8.66 -35.71
N GLN A 136 -13.23 7.84 -36.29
CA GLN A 136 -13.61 6.67 -37.06
C GLN A 136 -14.24 5.56 -36.21
N LEU A 137 -13.78 5.36 -34.98
CA LEU A 137 -14.39 4.40 -34.05
C LEU A 137 -15.78 4.86 -33.57
N GLU A 138 -15.95 6.15 -33.35
CA GLU A 138 -17.24 6.74 -32.98
C GLU A 138 -18.26 6.62 -34.12
N ALA A 139 -17.83 6.82 -35.36
CA ALA A 139 -18.69 6.63 -36.54
C ALA A 139 -19.12 5.16 -36.70
N SER A 140 -18.18 4.21 -36.60
CA SER A 140 -18.51 2.78 -36.68
C SER A 140 -19.43 2.31 -35.56
N ALA A 141 -19.28 2.85 -34.35
CA ALA A 141 -20.15 2.53 -33.22
C ALA A 141 -21.58 3.09 -33.39
N ALA A 142 -21.74 4.21 -34.10
CA ALA A 142 -23.05 4.77 -34.42
C ALA A 142 -23.78 3.94 -35.49
N ASP A 143 -23.07 3.46 -36.51
CA ASP A 143 -23.64 2.59 -37.57
C ASP A 143 -24.11 1.24 -37.01
N GLU A 144 -23.37 0.63 -36.06
CA GLU A 144 -23.76 -0.61 -35.39
C GLU A 144 -25.02 -0.46 -34.49
N ALA A 145 -25.34 0.76 -34.05
CA ALA A 145 -26.52 1.05 -33.24
C ALA A 145 -27.81 1.20 -34.09
N GLU A 146 -27.69 1.67 -35.33
CA GLU A 146 -28.83 1.78 -36.26
C GLU A 146 -29.25 0.40 -36.81
N GLU A 147 -28.31 -0.50 -37.10
CA GLU A 147 -28.62 -1.84 -37.62
C GLU A 147 -29.42 -2.70 -36.62
N LYS A 148 -29.20 -2.54 -35.31
CA LYS A 148 -29.98 -3.22 -34.26
C LYS A 148 -31.40 -2.66 -34.07
N SER A 149 -31.67 -1.46 -34.58
CA SER A 149 -32.99 -0.80 -34.46
C SER A 149 -33.90 -1.05 -35.67
N GLY A 150 -33.36 -1.51 -36.81
CA GLY A 150 -34.11 -1.77 -38.05
C GLY A 150 -34.70 -3.17 -38.23
N SER A 151 -34.49 -4.12 -37.30
CA SER A 151 -34.92 -5.53 -37.44
C SER A 151 -36.24 -5.87 -36.72
N VAL A 152 -36.85 -4.94 -35.99
CA VAL A 152 -38.14 -5.15 -35.33
C VAL A 152 -39.26 -4.47 -36.13
N GLY A 153 -39.64 -5.07 -37.23
CA GLY A 153 -40.82 -4.66 -37.98
C GLY A 153 -40.84 -5.25 -39.38
N ASP A 154 -41.39 -6.46 -39.51
CA ASP A 154 -42.49 -6.78 -40.45
C ASP A 154 -42.63 -8.31 -40.60
N ARG A 155 -43.69 -8.89 -40.03
CA ARG A 155 -44.30 -10.16 -40.49
C ARG A 155 -45.78 -10.19 -40.07
N PRO A 156 -46.73 -10.17 -41.02
CA PRO A 156 -48.03 -10.83 -40.82
C PRO A 156 -47.88 -12.36 -40.87
#